data_AF-A0A0A3HT98-F1
#
_entry.id   AF-A0A0A3HT98-F1
#
_cell.length_a   1.000
_cell.length_b   1.000
_cell.length_c   1.000
_cell.angle_alpha   90.00
_cell.angle_beta   90.00
_cell.angle_gamma   90.00
#
_symmetry.space_group_name_H-M   'P 1'
#
loop_
_entity.id
_entity.type
_entity.pdbx_description
1 polymer ?
#
loop_
_entity_poly.entity_id
_entity_poly.type
_entity_poly.pdbx_seq_one_letter_code
_entity_poly.pdbx_strand_id
1 'polypeptide(L)'
;MLKKITFIVLLIVLIKPAYDHGPRLLNDLTNFLNDHSNEITDATSEIITVVSDGVNNIKSNLSNVTTSNTTKNSTLQNEVQSVEELTNAFYYHFSNWDTEFEIQYKGSTSDIEHIIEQAISDAVSKDQYIEGHLSDRKIEYEYGLMSAKINVYQQYLTDPEQEVLVNVEVNEILSTVKPESMTDFEKVKFVNDYIVKNTSYSEDTNASPHSACAVVSEGKGVCQGYALLALKLLQELGVESKYVVGEVYTGGHAWNLVKVDGEWYHLDTTWNDPVPDRENTVSYKYFLINDAQMKLDHAWEKTNYPESNSAKYAFMKQVDHAYELNGYMYYSNLEDNNILYRVDLNTGVSERVTDSRAQYIVGYGDWLYFSNYSNGAYLSKIRTDGTDESTLYQTEVKNLFIEDAYLYFFTPDGLKKMALQ
;
A
#
# COMPACT_ATOMS: atom_id res chain seq x y z
N MET A 1 35.68 12.91 30.29
CA MET A 1 36.56 12.63 29.13
C MET A 1 35.72 12.85 27.87
N LEU A 2 36.25 13.48 26.83
CA LEU A 2 35.52 13.62 25.56
C LEU A 2 35.63 12.29 24.80
N LYS A 3 34.50 11.61 24.55
CA LYS A 3 34.45 10.40 23.73
C LYS A 3 33.49 10.63 22.57
N LYS A 4 33.78 9.99 21.44
CA LYS A 4 32.98 10.05 20.22
C LYS A 4 32.60 8.63 19.84
N ILE A 5 31.32 8.41 19.57
CA ILE A 5 30.83 7.17 18.99
C ILE A 5 30.12 7.55 17.69
N THR A 6 30.59 6.97 16.60
CA THR A 6 29.94 7.08 15.30
C THR A 6 29.23 5.75 15.07
N PHE A 7 27.90 5.76 15.11
CA PHE A 7 27.11 4.64 14.59
C PHE A 7 26.92 4.88 13.10
N ILE A 8 27.66 4.13 12.28
CA ILE A 8 27.33 4.01 10.85
C ILE A 8 26.20 3.00 10.80
N VAL A 9 24.97 3.48 10.61
CA VAL A 9 23.89 2.60 10.14
C VAL A 9 24.28 2.28 8.70
N LEU A 10 24.75 1.06 8.48
CA LEU A 10 25.28 0.62 7.19
C LEU A 10 24.10 0.48 6.23
N LEU A 11 23.73 1.59 5.58
CA LEU A 11 22.83 1.60 4.44
C LEU A 11 23.56 0.86 3.31
N ILE A 12 23.14 -0.38 3.02
CA ILE A 12 23.63 -1.13 1.87
C ILE A 12 23.05 -0.44 0.63
N VAL A 13 23.77 0.54 0.09
CA VAL A 13 23.54 1.11 -1.24
C VAL A 13 24.28 0.23 -2.24
N LEU A 14 23.54 -0.45 -3.12
CA LEU A 14 24.12 -1.21 -4.23
C LEU A 14 23.72 -0.56 -5.56
N ILE A 15 24.74 -0.34 -6.39
CA ILE A 15 24.70 0.30 -7.71
C ILE A 15 24.30 -0.71 -8.80
N LYS A 16 23.31 -0.34 -9.65
CA LYS A 16 22.97 -0.70 -11.06
C LYS A 16 23.49 -2.01 -11.70
N PRO A 17 22.70 -2.58 -12.63
CA PRO A 17 22.98 -2.35 -14.06
C PRO A 17 21.80 -1.83 -14.90
N ALA A 18 22.18 -1.30 -16.07
CA ALA A 18 21.43 -0.50 -17.04
C ALA A 18 20.39 -1.27 -17.88
N TYR A 19 19.41 -0.55 -18.47
CA TYR A 19 19.06 -0.63 -19.91
C TYR A 19 18.24 0.61 -20.37
N ASP A 20 18.30 0.85 -21.69
CA ASP A 20 18.10 2.10 -22.42
C ASP A 20 16.86 2.10 -23.34
N HIS A 21 16.33 3.32 -23.57
CA HIS A 21 15.68 3.91 -24.76
C HIS A 21 14.48 3.27 -25.51
N GLY A 22 13.43 4.11 -25.71
CA GLY A 22 12.96 4.46 -27.07
C GLY A 22 11.43 4.53 -27.31
N PRO A 23 10.92 5.33 -28.28
CA PRO A 23 9.70 6.16 -28.12
C PRO A 23 8.56 5.94 -29.16
N ARG A 24 7.43 6.68 -28.97
CA ARG A 24 6.39 7.14 -29.97
C ARG A 24 5.35 6.09 -30.45
N LEU A 25 4.09 6.37 -30.86
CA LEU A 25 3.41 7.49 -31.56
C LEU A 25 1.85 7.31 -31.59
N LEU A 26 1.13 8.45 -31.58
CA LEU A 26 -0.16 8.92 -32.19
C LEU A 26 -1.45 8.07 -32.44
N ASN A 27 -2.57 8.67 -32.00
CA ASN A 27 -3.84 9.09 -32.65
C ASN A 27 -4.70 8.23 -33.61
N ASP A 28 -5.98 8.21 -33.23
CA ASP A 28 -7.21 8.53 -33.98
C ASP A 28 -7.87 7.53 -34.96
N LEU A 29 -9.17 7.36 -34.69
CA LEU A 29 -10.34 7.57 -35.56
C LEU A 29 -11.30 6.36 -35.77
N THR A 30 -12.51 6.65 -35.28
CA THR A 30 -13.88 6.14 -35.43
C THR A 30 -14.39 5.58 -36.78
N ASN A 31 -15.32 4.62 -36.65
CA ASN A 31 -16.70 4.51 -37.22
C ASN A 31 -16.97 3.20 -37.99
N PHE A 32 -17.89 2.33 -37.52
CA PHE A 32 -19.35 2.40 -37.79
C PHE A 32 -20.05 1.04 -37.51
N LEU A 33 -21.28 1.12 -37.01
CA LEU A 33 -22.09 0.09 -36.35
C LEU A 33 -22.83 -0.91 -37.27
N ASN A 34 -23.22 -2.07 -36.70
CA ASN A 34 -24.59 -2.64 -36.56
C ASN A 34 -24.54 -4.20 -36.45
N ASP A 35 -25.38 -4.96 -35.72
CA ASP A 35 -26.58 -4.73 -34.89
C ASP A 35 -26.96 -6.06 -34.17
N HIS A 36 -27.72 -5.94 -33.06
CA HIS A 36 -28.56 -6.88 -32.28
C HIS A 36 -28.15 -7.22 -30.82
N SER A 37 -28.99 -6.71 -29.91
CA SER A 37 -29.28 -7.06 -28.51
C SER A 37 -28.74 -6.10 -27.43
N ASN A 38 -29.70 -5.48 -26.73
CA ASN A 38 -29.64 -4.37 -25.75
C ASN A 38 -29.17 -3.02 -26.34
N GLU A 39 -29.86 -1.91 -26.02
CA GLU A 39 -29.49 -0.56 -26.50
C GLU A 39 -28.13 -0.17 -25.91
N ILE A 40 -27.07 -0.45 -26.66
CA ILE A 40 -25.70 -0.03 -26.37
C ILE A 40 -25.48 1.32 -27.05
N THR A 41 -25.26 2.35 -26.25
CA THR A 41 -25.08 3.74 -26.73
C THR A 41 -23.65 4.22 -26.55
N ASP A 42 -23.21 5.16 -27.39
CA ASP A 42 -21.92 5.84 -27.22
C ASP A 42 -21.94 6.73 -25.97
N ALA A 43 -20.89 6.67 -25.14
CA ALA A 43 -20.80 7.44 -23.89
C ALA A 43 -19.59 8.40 -23.86
N THR A 44 -18.86 8.54 -24.97
CA THR A 44 -17.62 9.33 -25.04
C THR A 44 -17.80 10.81 -24.67
N SER A 45 -18.98 11.39 -24.89
CA SER A 45 -19.29 12.79 -24.59
C SER A 45 -19.74 13.05 -23.13
N GLU A 46 -20.11 12.02 -22.37
CA GLU A 46 -20.66 12.20 -21.01
C GLU A 46 -19.54 12.37 -19.97
N ILE A 47 -18.42 11.65 -20.10
CA ILE A 47 -17.29 11.68 -19.14
C ILE A 47 -16.52 13.02 -19.15
N ILE A 48 -16.47 13.72 -20.29
CA ILE A 48 -15.77 15.01 -20.41
C ILE A 48 -16.37 16.07 -19.45
N THR A 49 -17.65 15.93 -19.09
CA THR A 49 -18.36 16.87 -18.21
C THR A 49 -18.12 16.58 -16.72
N VAL A 50 -17.99 15.30 -16.34
CA VAL A 50 -17.80 14.87 -14.94
C VAL A 50 -16.39 15.20 -14.43
N VAL A 51 -15.37 15.04 -15.27
CA VAL A 51 -13.97 15.35 -14.92
C VAL A 51 -13.78 16.86 -14.67
N SER A 52 -14.46 17.72 -15.43
CA SER A 52 -14.40 19.18 -15.20
C SER A 52 -15.10 19.63 -13.92
N ASP A 53 -16.16 18.93 -13.51
CA ASP A 53 -16.92 19.30 -12.31
C ASP A 53 -16.26 18.78 -11.02
N GLY A 54 -15.60 17.61 -11.08
CA GLY A 54 -14.79 17.07 -9.98
C GLY A 54 -13.58 17.95 -9.61
N VAL A 55 -12.84 18.44 -10.62
CA VAL A 55 -11.65 19.29 -10.42
C VAL A 55 -12.00 20.66 -9.80
N ASN A 56 -13.21 21.17 -10.04
CA ASN A 56 -13.65 22.46 -9.50
C ASN A 56 -14.14 22.37 -8.04
N ASN A 57 -14.60 21.22 -7.58
CA ASN A 57 -15.03 21.01 -6.18
C ASN A 57 -13.85 20.78 -5.21
N ILE A 58 -12.69 20.35 -5.69
CA ILE A 58 -11.50 20.16 -4.85
C ILE A 58 -10.92 21.52 -4.42
N LYS A 59 -11.01 22.57 -5.25
CA LYS A 59 -10.47 23.90 -4.93
C LYS A 59 -11.26 24.68 -3.88
N SER A 60 -12.53 24.36 -3.62
CA SER A 60 -13.39 25.12 -2.70
C SER A 60 -13.33 24.63 -1.25
N ASN A 61 -12.88 23.40 -1.01
CA ASN A 61 -12.87 22.79 0.34
C ASN A 61 -11.55 22.95 1.11
N LEU A 62 -10.52 23.58 0.52
CA LEU A 62 -9.21 23.83 1.14
C LEU A 62 -9.22 24.87 2.30
N SER A 63 -10.39 25.36 2.74
CA SER A 63 -10.46 26.46 3.72
C SER A 63 -10.97 26.08 5.12
N ASN A 64 -11.31 24.82 5.41
CA ASN A 64 -11.94 24.46 6.70
C ASN A 64 -11.50 23.12 7.31
N VAL A 65 -10.25 22.67 7.14
CA VAL A 65 -9.77 21.50 7.88
C VAL A 65 -8.93 21.95 9.07
N THR A 66 -9.57 21.94 10.24
CA THR A 66 -8.91 22.16 11.53
C THR A 66 -8.17 20.87 11.91
N THR A 67 -6.89 21.03 12.18
CA THR A 67 -5.92 19.99 12.55
C THR A 67 -6.40 19.16 13.75
N SER A 68 -6.67 17.87 13.51
CA SER A 68 -6.64 16.87 14.59
C SER A 68 -5.21 16.36 14.70
N ASN A 69 -4.39 17.10 15.44
CA ASN A 69 -3.09 16.62 15.88
C ASN A 69 -3.32 15.45 16.86
N THR A 70 -3.05 14.22 16.43
CA THR A 70 -2.80 13.11 17.34
C THR A 70 -1.60 13.47 18.19
N THR A 71 -1.90 14.03 19.37
CA THR A 71 -0.91 14.54 20.30
C THR A 71 -0.19 13.33 20.90
N LYS A 72 1.03 13.05 20.43
CA LYS A 72 1.92 12.08 21.08
C LYS A 72 2.30 12.64 22.45
N ASN A 73 1.61 12.15 23.49
CA ASN A 73 1.81 12.48 24.91
C ASN A 73 3.15 11.95 25.43
N SER A 74 4.27 12.49 24.94
CA SER A 74 5.55 12.40 25.66
C SER A 74 5.92 13.81 26.11
N THR A 75 5.87 14.05 27.42
CA THR A 75 6.41 15.27 28.01
C THR A 75 7.92 15.08 28.19
N LEU A 76 8.72 15.90 27.49
CA LEU A 76 10.16 15.93 27.67
C LEU A 76 10.49 16.39 29.11
N GLN A 77 11.20 15.54 29.85
CA GLN A 77 11.77 15.95 31.13
C GLN A 77 13.10 16.68 30.88
N ASN A 78 13.32 17.80 31.59
CA ASN A 78 14.54 18.59 31.44
C ASN A 78 15.82 17.82 31.84
N GLU A 79 15.69 16.80 32.69
CA GLU A 79 16.79 15.95 33.15
C GLU A 79 16.29 14.52 33.27
N VAL A 80 17.05 13.56 32.74
CA VAL A 80 16.72 12.13 32.76
C VAL A 80 17.72 11.37 33.63
N GLN A 81 17.27 10.39 34.41
CA GLN A 81 18.04 9.73 35.48
C GLN A 81 18.13 8.20 35.32
N SER A 82 17.39 7.62 34.37
CA SER A 82 17.34 6.19 34.10
C SER A 82 17.39 5.90 32.60
N VAL A 83 17.66 4.64 32.24
CA VAL A 83 17.60 4.17 30.83
C VAL A 83 16.21 4.39 30.25
N GLU A 84 15.15 4.16 31.04
CA GLU A 84 13.76 4.37 30.61
C GLU A 84 13.45 5.85 30.34
N GLU A 85 13.90 6.76 31.21
CA GLU A 85 13.74 8.20 31.00
C GLU A 85 14.54 8.68 29.79
N LEU A 86 15.77 8.17 29.62
CA LEU A 86 16.59 8.45 28.43
C LEU A 86 15.92 7.92 27.16
N THR A 87 15.31 6.73 27.21
CA THR A 87 14.51 6.14 26.12
C THR A 87 13.35 7.05 25.75
N ASN A 88 12.62 7.56 26.74
CA ASN A 88 11.51 8.48 26.51
C ASN A 88 11.96 9.82 25.90
N ALA A 89 13.13 10.33 26.29
CA ALA A 89 13.70 11.54 25.70
C ALA A 89 14.14 11.32 24.23
N PHE A 90 14.81 10.21 23.93
CA PHE A 90 15.12 9.86 22.53
C PHE A 90 13.85 9.71 21.70
N TYR A 91 12.85 8.98 22.21
CA TYR A 91 11.58 8.78 21.52
C TYR A 91 10.84 10.10 21.28
N TYR A 92 10.87 11.03 22.25
CA TYR A 92 10.32 12.38 22.09
C TYR A 92 10.96 13.10 20.90
N HIS A 93 12.29 13.18 20.86
CA HIS A 93 13.00 13.90 19.80
C HIS A 93 12.82 13.23 18.43
N PHE A 94 12.87 11.90 18.36
CA PHE A 94 12.61 11.16 17.12
C PHE A 94 11.16 11.37 16.62
N SER A 95 10.18 11.44 17.53
CA SER A 95 8.77 11.70 17.19
C SER A 95 8.51 13.12 16.69
N ASN A 96 9.39 14.07 17.01
CA ASN A 96 9.32 15.45 16.52
C ASN A 96 10.24 15.69 15.32
N TRP A 97 10.98 14.66 14.86
CA TRP A 97 11.96 14.77 13.79
C TRP A 97 13.07 15.79 14.07
N ASP A 98 13.43 15.96 15.35
CA ASP A 98 14.49 16.87 15.76
C ASP A 98 15.84 16.37 15.22
N THR A 99 16.54 17.22 14.45
CA THR A 99 17.81 16.86 13.79
C THR A 99 19.03 17.14 14.66
N GLU A 100 18.93 18.05 15.62
CA GLU A 100 19.95 18.34 16.63
C GLU A 100 19.29 18.55 17.99
N PHE A 101 19.69 17.77 18.99
CA PHE A 101 19.16 17.91 20.34
C PHE A 101 20.17 17.48 21.41
N GLU A 102 19.92 17.95 22.63
CA GLU A 102 20.74 17.69 23.80
C GLU A 102 19.91 17.03 24.90
N ILE A 103 20.43 15.96 25.49
CA ILE A 103 19.83 15.29 26.65
C ILE A 103 20.80 15.37 27.83
N GLN A 104 20.30 15.86 28.96
CA GLN A 104 21.02 15.88 30.24
C GLN A 104 20.71 14.62 31.05
N TYR A 105 21.67 13.71 31.13
CA TYR A 105 21.58 12.48 31.94
C TYR A 105 22.20 12.68 33.32
N LYS A 106 21.46 12.37 34.38
CA LYS A 106 21.88 12.44 35.80
C LYS A 106 21.76 11.08 36.46
N GLY A 107 22.70 10.21 36.16
CA GLY A 107 22.84 8.89 36.77
C GLY A 107 24.28 8.41 36.70
N SER A 108 24.53 7.21 37.21
CA SER A 108 25.85 6.58 37.04
C SER A 108 26.20 6.48 35.56
N THR A 109 27.40 6.93 35.18
CA THR A 109 27.91 6.91 33.79
C THR A 109 28.95 5.82 33.56
N SER A 110 29.08 4.89 34.53
CA SER A 110 30.05 3.78 34.49
C SER A 110 30.00 2.97 33.21
N ASP A 111 28.83 2.92 32.56
CA ASP A 111 28.59 2.25 31.29
C ASP A 111 27.74 3.11 30.33
N ILE A 112 28.13 4.38 30.19
CA ILE A 112 27.35 5.38 29.45
C ILE A 112 27.10 5.01 27.99
N GLU A 113 28.02 4.29 27.35
CA GLU A 113 27.91 3.82 25.97
C GLU A 113 26.75 2.82 25.83
N HIS A 114 26.74 1.76 26.65
CA HIS A 114 25.66 0.78 26.65
C HIS A 114 24.31 1.39 27.08
N ILE A 115 24.30 2.32 28.04
CA ILE A 115 23.09 3.05 28.46
C ILE A 115 22.47 3.81 27.29
N ILE A 116 23.29 4.52 26.50
CA ILE A 116 22.82 5.27 25.33
C ILE A 116 22.33 4.32 24.24
N GLU A 117 23.10 3.27 23.93
CA GLU A 117 22.74 2.27 22.91
C GLU A 117 21.41 1.59 23.23
N GLN A 118 21.23 1.14 24.47
CA GLN A 118 20.00 0.51 24.94
C GLN A 118 18.83 1.49 24.85
N ALA A 119 18.99 2.72 25.34
CA ALA A 119 17.92 3.71 25.31
C ALA A 119 17.48 4.08 23.89
N ILE A 120 18.43 4.12 22.95
CA ILE A 120 18.13 4.33 21.53
C ILE A 120 17.39 3.12 20.96
N SER A 121 17.90 1.90 21.16
CA SER A 121 17.27 0.67 20.67
C SER A 121 15.82 0.58 21.15
N ASP A 122 15.61 0.84 22.45
CA ASP A 122 14.28 0.84 23.04
C ASP A 122 13.40 1.95 22.48
N ALA A 123 13.95 3.14 22.23
CA ALA A 123 13.20 4.28 21.67
C ALA A 123 12.76 4.02 20.23
N VAL A 124 13.63 3.43 19.41
CA VAL A 124 13.34 3.06 18.02
C VAL A 124 12.23 2.00 17.99
N SER A 125 12.28 1.00 18.88
CA SER A 125 11.29 -0.08 18.93
C SER A 125 9.86 0.36 19.32
N LYS A 126 9.69 1.59 19.84
CA LYS A 126 8.38 2.10 20.25
C LYS A 126 7.47 2.47 19.07
N ASP A 127 8.05 2.83 17.94
CA ASP A 127 7.29 3.26 16.77
C ASP A 127 8.05 2.90 15.49
N GLN A 128 7.52 1.88 14.82
CA GLN A 128 8.14 1.35 13.61
C GLN A 128 8.01 2.28 12.40
N TYR A 129 7.07 3.22 12.41
CA TYR A 129 6.99 4.25 11.37
C TYR A 129 8.14 5.26 11.52
N ILE A 130 8.47 5.64 12.75
CA ILE A 130 9.67 6.43 13.05
C ILE A 130 10.92 5.65 12.71
N GLU A 131 11.02 4.38 13.14
CA GLU A 131 12.14 3.48 12.84
C GLU A 131 12.48 3.48 11.35
N GLY A 132 11.48 3.30 10.48
CA GLY A 132 11.69 3.27 9.04
C GLY A 132 12.11 4.60 8.42
N HIS A 133 12.07 5.72 9.15
CA HIS A 133 12.54 7.02 8.67
C HIS A 133 13.87 7.46 9.30
N LEU A 134 14.43 6.70 10.23
CA LEU A 134 15.74 6.99 10.81
C LEU A 134 16.87 6.68 9.81
N SER A 135 17.82 7.61 9.72
CA SER A 135 19.04 7.46 8.91
C SER A 135 20.28 7.70 9.80
N ASP A 136 21.36 8.21 9.21
CA ASP A 136 22.63 8.47 9.87
C ASP A 136 22.48 9.22 11.19
N ARG A 137 23.19 8.74 12.22
CA ARG A 137 23.22 9.32 13.55
C ARG A 137 24.64 9.52 14.03
N LYS A 138 24.91 10.72 14.55
CA LYS A 138 26.14 11.03 15.28
C LYS A 138 25.80 11.42 16.71
N ILE A 139 26.53 10.86 17.68
CA ILE A 139 26.37 11.17 19.09
C ILE A 139 27.70 11.63 19.67
N GLU A 140 27.68 12.78 20.35
CA GLU A 140 28.82 13.32 21.08
C GLU A 140 28.41 13.57 22.53
N TYR A 141 29.11 12.96 23.48
CA TYR A 141 28.77 13.08 24.89
C TYR A 141 29.98 13.44 25.77
N GLU A 142 29.71 14.27 26.76
CA GLU A 142 30.64 14.67 27.81
C GLU A 142 30.10 14.16 29.15
N TYR A 143 30.92 13.43 29.91
CA TYR A 143 30.46 12.81 31.15
C TYR A 143 31.44 12.94 32.31
N GLY A 144 30.88 13.13 33.50
CA GLY A 144 31.49 12.97 34.81
C GLY A 144 31.01 11.67 35.48
N LEU A 145 31.27 11.45 36.77
CA LEU A 145 30.91 10.19 37.45
C LEU A 145 29.40 9.92 37.52
N MET A 146 28.60 10.98 37.65
CA MET A 146 27.15 10.90 37.95
C MET A 146 26.30 11.72 36.98
N SER A 147 26.89 12.19 35.87
CA SER A 147 26.15 12.95 34.87
C SER A 147 26.82 12.90 33.50
N ALA A 148 26.01 12.96 32.45
CA ALA A 148 26.45 13.10 31.07
C ALA A 148 25.59 14.13 30.33
N LYS A 149 26.22 14.95 29.50
CA LYS A 149 25.57 15.78 28.48
C LYS A 149 25.72 15.06 27.16
N ILE A 150 24.62 14.71 26.52
CA ILE A 150 24.56 13.90 25.30
C ILE A 150 24.02 14.79 24.17
N ASN A 151 24.82 15.08 23.17
CA ASN A 151 24.42 15.81 21.96
C ASN A 151 24.20 14.81 20.84
N VAL A 152 23.07 14.91 20.16
CA VAL A 152 22.64 13.99 19.12
C VAL A 152 22.39 14.77 17.84
N TYR A 153 22.94 14.26 16.75
CA TYR A 153 22.73 14.75 15.39
C TYR A 153 22.08 13.62 14.60
N GLN A 154 20.79 13.74 14.32
CA GLN A 154 19.99 12.73 13.64
C GLN A 154 19.61 13.22 12.23
N GLN A 155 19.88 12.39 11.23
CA GLN A 155 19.32 12.55 9.89
C GLN A 155 18.10 11.66 9.71
N TYR A 156 17.13 12.12 8.95
CA TYR A 156 15.92 11.35 8.66
C TYR A 156 15.72 11.27 7.15
N LEU A 157 14.94 10.28 6.73
CA LEU A 157 14.47 10.14 5.35
C LEU A 157 13.26 11.04 5.06
N THR A 158 12.74 11.72 6.09
CA THR A 158 11.65 12.69 6.02
C THR A 158 11.95 13.91 6.90
N ASP A 159 11.02 14.87 6.96
CA ASP A 159 11.11 16.06 7.80
C ASP A 159 9.71 16.46 8.31
N PRO A 160 9.60 17.38 9.29
CA PRO A 160 8.30 17.78 9.83
C PRO A 160 7.30 18.31 8.79
N GLU A 161 7.76 19.00 7.74
CA GLU A 161 6.87 19.58 6.73
C GLU A 161 6.30 18.48 5.82
N GLN A 162 7.15 17.53 5.40
CA GLN A 162 6.74 16.33 4.69
C GLN A 162 5.74 15.50 5.49
N GLU A 163 5.96 15.34 6.81
CA GLU A 163 5.06 14.55 7.65
C GLU A 163 3.69 15.23 7.86
N VAL A 164 3.63 16.56 7.83
CA VAL A 164 2.34 17.26 7.75
C VAL A 164 1.62 16.93 6.43
N LEU A 165 2.34 16.93 5.30
CA LEU A 165 1.78 16.57 3.99
C LEU A 165 1.28 15.13 3.96
N VAL A 166 2.08 14.17 4.44
CA VAL A 166 1.70 12.76 4.55
C VAL A 166 0.41 12.62 5.36
N ASN A 167 0.29 13.31 6.49
CA ASN A 167 -0.93 13.25 7.31
C ASN A 167 -2.15 13.83 6.58
N VAL A 168 -1.98 14.90 5.81
CA VAL A 168 -3.08 15.47 5.00
C VAL A 168 -3.54 14.48 3.94
N GLU A 169 -2.61 13.92 3.17
CA GLU A 169 -2.94 12.99 2.08
C GLU A 169 -3.50 11.66 2.60
N VAL A 170 -2.94 11.11 3.68
CA VAL A 170 -3.51 9.93 4.36
C VAL A 170 -4.95 10.18 4.79
N ASN A 171 -5.25 11.34 5.38
CA ASN A 171 -6.62 11.67 5.77
C ASN A 171 -7.56 11.81 4.56
N GLU A 172 -7.08 12.36 3.45
CA GLU A 172 -7.86 12.44 2.21
C GLU A 172 -8.17 11.05 1.66
N ILE A 173 -7.18 10.16 1.60
CA ILE A 173 -7.34 8.77 1.17
C ILE A 173 -8.38 8.05 2.03
N LEU A 174 -8.23 8.13 3.36
CA LEU A 174 -9.11 7.43 4.29
C LEU A 174 -10.53 8.00 4.34
N SER A 175 -10.73 9.26 3.94
CA SER A 175 -12.07 9.86 3.82
C SER A 175 -12.94 9.23 2.72
N THR A 176 -12.33 8.49 1.80
CA THR A 176 -13.04 7.77 0.73
C THR A 176 -13.70 6.47 1.19
N VAL A 177 -13.40 6.02 2.41
CA VAL A 177 -13.90 4.77 2.98
C VAL A 177 -14.57 5.00 4.34
N LYS A 178 -15.29 3.97 4.81
CA LYS A 178 -15.93 3.94 6.13
C LYS A 178 -15.35 2.78 6.93
N PRO A 179 -14.23 2.97 7.64
CA PRO A 179 -13.47 1.89 8.28
C PRO A 179 -14.29 1.02 9.24
N GLU A 180 -15.31 1.59 9.89
CA GLU A 180 -16.23 0.91 10.79
C GLU A 180 -17.14 -0.12 10.12
N SER A 181 -17.28 -0.03 8.79
CA SER A 181 -18.10 -0.95 7.98
C SER A 181 -17.27 -2.02 7.25
N MET A 182 -15.94 -1.93 7.35
CA MET A 182 -15.00 -2.81 6.67
C MET A 182 -14.45 -3.88 7.61
N THR A 183 -14.36 -5.10 7.11
CA THR A 183 -13.57 -6.20 7.69
C THR A 183 -12.08 -5.90 7.64
N ASP A 184 -11.27 -6.62 8.43
CA ASP A 184 -9.80 -6.51 8.37
C ASP A 184 -9.27 -6.80 6.96
N PHE A 185 -9.84 -7.80 6.28
CA PHE A 185 -9.50 -8.14 4.90
C PHE A 185 -9.74 -6.97 3.94
N GLU A 186 -10.92 -6.35 3.99
CA GLU A 186 -11.27 -5.22 3.13
C GLU A 186 -10.35 -4.01 3.39
N LYS A 187 -9.98 -3.75 4.65
CA LYS A 187 -9.04 -2.68 5.01
C LYS A 187 -7.67 -2.93 4.40
N VAL A 188 -7.12 -4.14 4.57
CA VAL A 188 -5.81 -4.47 4.02
C VAL A 188 -5.82 -4.46 2.49
N LYS A 189 -6.88 -4.98 1.87
CA LYS A 189 -7.05 -4.96 0.42
C LYS A 189 -7.14 -3.54 -0.12
N PHE A 190 -7.90 -2.66 0.55
CA PHE A 190 -7.98 -1.24 0.19
C PHE A 190 -6.59 -0.58 0.19
N VAL A 191 -5.79 -0.78 1.24
CA VAL A 191 -4.44 -0.19 1.32
C VAL A 191 -3.53 -0.73 0.23
N ASN A 192 -3.52 -2.05 0.01
CA ASN A 192 -2.74 -2.66 -1.06
C ASN A 192 -3.13 -2.11 -2.44
N ASP A 193 -4.42 -2.15 -2.75
CA ASP A 193 -4.94 -1.71 -4.04
C ASP A 193 -4.69 -0.21 -4.27
N TYR A 194 -4.83 0.62 -3.23
CA TYR A 194 -4.56 2.05 -3.32
C TYR A 194 -3.10 2.31 -3.65
N ILE A 195 -2.16 1.74 -2.89
CA ILE A 195 -0.73 1.98 -3.10
C ILE A 195 -0.30 1.47 -4.48
N VAL A 196 -0.65 0.23 -4.84
CA VAL A 196 -0.26 -0.35 -6.12
C VAL A 196 -0.83 0.42 -7.32
N LYS A 197 -2.04 0.98 -7.21
CA LYS A 197 -2.64 1.75 -8.33
C LYS A 197 -2.10 3.17 -8.46
N ASN A 198 -1.54 3.74 -7.40
CA ASN A 198 -1.15 5.15 -7.33
C ASN A 198 0.36 5.33 -7.16
N THR A 199 1.16 4.27 -7.28
CA THR A 199 2.60 4.35 -7.12
C THR A 199 3.30 3.59 -8.24
N SER A 200 4.50 4.05 -8.58
CA SER A 200 5.44 3.42 -9.50
C SER A 200 6.80 3.22 -8.83
N TYR A 201 7.43 2.07 -9.05
CA TYR A 201 8.74 1.81 -8.44
C TYR A 201 9.82 2.70 -9.08
N SER A 202 10.39 3.62 -8.31
CA SER A 202 11.33 4.62 -8.82
C SER A 202 12.21 5.22 -7.73
N GLU A 203 13.50 5.43 -8.04
CA GLU A 203 14.44 6.21 -7.24
C GLU A 203 14.44 7.71 -7.62
N ASP A 204 13.77 8.08 -8.72
CA ASP A 204 13.70 9.45 -9.24
C ASP A 204 12.53 10.23 -8.61
N THR A 205 12.79 10.78 -7.41
CA THR A 205 11.84 11.54 -6.58
C THR A 205 12.50 12.80 -6.01
N ASN A 206 11.70 13.79 -5.60
CA ASN A 206 12.18 15.00 -4.93
C ASN A 206 12.39 14.75 -3.42
N ALA A 207 11.40 14.13 -2.77
CA ALA A 207 11.55 13.56 -1.43
C ALA A 207 12.41 12.30 -1.50
N SER A 208 12.88 11.79 -0.35
CA SER A 208 13.59 10.52 -0.30
C SER A 208 12.70 9.41 -0.87
N PRO A 209 13.14 8.60 -1.86
CA PRO A 209 12.32 7.51 -2.41
C PRO A 209 12.03 6.43 -1.36
N HIS A 210 12.74 6.46 -0.23
CA HIS A 210 12.54 5.58 0.92
C HIS A 210 11.51 6.10 1.92
N SER A 211 10.94 7.30 1.75
CA SER A 211 9.95 7.85 2.68
C SER A 211 8.52 7.61 2.22
N ALA A 212 7.56 7.61 3.17
CA ALA A 212 6.15 7.56 2.84
C ALA A 212 5.71 8.80 2.03
N CYS A 213 6.38 9.95 2.24
CA CYS A 213 6.10 11.20 1.52
C CYS A 213 6.33 11.08 0.01
N ALA A 214 7.43 10.46 -0.43
CA ALA A 214 7.66 10.27 -1.86
C ALA A 214 6.53 9.44 -2.51
N VAL A 215 6.11 8.37 -1.83
CA VAL A 215 5.07 7.47 -2.33
C VAL A 215 3.72 8.18 -2.44
N VAL A 216 3.28 8.83 -1.36
CA VAL A 216 1.94 9.43 -1.32
C VAL A 216 1.84 10.69 -2.20
N SER A 217 2.86 11.56 -2.15
CA SER A 217 2.81 12.87 -2.82
C SER A 217 3.32 12.86 -4.26
N GLU A 218 4.25 11.96 -4.61
CA GLU A 218 4.85 11.90 -5.95
C GLU A 218 4.43 10.65 -6.74
N GLY A 219 3.71 9.71 -6.13
CA GLY A 219 3.33 8.44 -6.75
C GLY A 219 4.54 7.59 -7.13
N LYS A 220 5.64 7.73 -6.39
CA LYS A 220 6.93 7.09 -6.68
C LYS A 220 7.69 6.73 -5.41
N GLY A 221 8.38 5.60 -5.42
CA GLY A 221 9.31 5.28 -4.35
C GLY A 221 9.93 3.90 -4.49
N VAL A 222 10.62 3.47 -3.44
CA VAL A 222 11.17 2.12 -3.31
C VAL A 222 10.51 1.39 -2.14
N CYS A 223 10.88 0.11 -1.93
CA CYS A 223 10.21 -0.79 -0.99
C CYS A 223 9.96 -0.22 0.40
N GLN A 224 10.92 0.52 0.95
CA GLN A 224 10.81 1.19 2.23
C GLN A 224 9.68 2.23 2.27
N GLY A 225 9.56 3.08 1.26
CA GLY A 225 8.48 4.07 1.17
C GLY A 225 7.10 3.42 1.05
N TYR A 226 6.99 2.36 0.24
CA TYR A 226 5.76 1.58 0.07
C TYR A 226 5.31 0.96 1.40
N ALA A 227 6.23 0.30 2.10
CA ALA A 227 5.96 -0.36 3.37
C ALA A 227 5.62 0.64 4.49
N LEU A 228 6.19 1.85 4.47
CA LEU A 228 5.90 2.90 5.46
C LEU A 228 4.54 3.56 5.22
N LEU A 229 4.18 3.83 3.97
CA LEU A 229 2.84 4.33 3.65
C LEU A 229 1.77 3.28 3.99
N ALA A 230 2.02 2.01 3.63
CA ALA A 230 1.12 0.90 3.97
C ALA A 230 0.94 0.78 5.49
N LEU A 231 2.04 0.80 6.26
CA LEU A 231 2.01 0.78 7.72
C LEU A 231 1.12 1.90 8.28
N LYS A 232 1.31 3.13 7.80
CA LYS A 232 0.57 4.29 8.28
C LYS A 232 -0.92 4.20 7.98
N LEU A 233 -1.29 3.87 6.74
CA LEU A 233 -2.70 3.71 6.34
C LEU A 233 -3.38 2.59 7.15
N LEU A 234 -2.70 1.46 7.34
CA LEU A 234 -3.24 0.32 8.10
C LEU A 234 -3.44 0.64 9.58
N GLN A 235 -2.48 1.34 10.20
CA GLN A 235 -2.58 1.75 11.60
C GLN A 235 -3.76 2.73 11.82
N GLU A 236 -3.95 3.70 10.93
CA GLU A 236 -5.09 4.63 10.98
C GLU A 236 -6.44 3.92 10.73
N LEU A 237 -6.44 2.82 9.97
CA LEU A 237 -7.60 1.93 9.80
C LEU A 237 -7.85 0.99 10.99
N GLY A 238 -6.99 1.04 12.01
CA GLY A 238 -7.05 0.19 13.20
C GLY A 238 -6.58 -1.25 12.98
N VAL A 239 -5.84 -1.53 11.90
CA VAL A 239 -5.26 -2.84 11.61
C VAL A 239 -3.90 -2.97 12.30
N GLU A 240 -3.77 -3.94 13.21
CA GLU A 240 -2.50 -4.22 13.88
C GLU A 240 -1.47 -4.67 12.82
N SER A 241 -0.39 -3.89 12.69
CA SER A 241 0.59 -4.04 11.61
C SER A 241 2.01 -3.86 12.13
N LYS A 242 2.97 -4.52 11.48
CA LYS A 242 4.40 -4.41 11.74
C LYS A 242 5.16 -4.03 10.48
N TYR A 243 6.13 -3.12 10.62
CA TYR A 243 7.17 -2.91 9.62
C TYR A 243 8.18 -4.05 9.71
N VAL A 244 8.53 -4.65 8.57
CA VAL A 244 9.48 -5.75 8.50
C VAL A 244 10.64 -5.35 7.61
N VAL A 245 11.86 -5.53 8.12
CA VAL A 245 13.10 -5.39 7.35
C VAL A 245 13.74 -6.77 7.18
N GLY A 246 14.23 -7.03 5.97
CA GLY A 246 14.89 -8.28 5.63
C GLY A 246 15.68 -8.16 4.34
N GLU A 247 15.84 -9.29 3.66
CA GLU A 247 16.61 -9.42 2.43
C GLU A 247 15.83 -10.21 1.37
N VAL A 248 16.05 -9.83 0.12
CA VAL A 248 15.64 -10.55 -1.09
C VAL A 248 16.86 -10.69 -2.02
N TYR A 249 16.70 -11.35 -3.17
CA TYR A 249 17.83 -11.60 -4.07
C TYR A 249 18.53 -10.33 -4.62
N THR A 250 17.86 -9.17 -4.57
CA THR A 250 18.41 -7.87 -5.00
C THR A 250 19.06 -7.07 -3.88
N GLY A 251 18.99 -7.50 -2.62
CA GLY A 251 19.55 -6.80 -1.46
C GLY A 251 18.54 -6.62 -0.32
N GLY A 252 18.74 -5.58 0.49
CA GLY A 252 17.83 -5.24 1.58
C GLY A 252 16.42 -4.93 1.05
N HIS A 253 15.40 -5.34 1.79
CA HIS A 253 14.00 -5.16 1.44
C HIS A 253 13.15 -4.85 2.67
N ALA A 254 12.01 -4.20 2.43
CA ALA A 254 11.06 -3.84 3.47
C ALA A 254 9.63 -4.11 3.03
N TRP A 255 8.81 -4.64 3.94
CA TRP A 255 7.40 -4.97 3.72
C TRP A 255 6.64 -4.91 5.05
N ASN A 256 5.39 -5.38 5.08
CA ASN A 256 4.57 -5.39 6.30
C ASN A 256 4.12 -6.79 6.72
N LEU A 257 3.99 -6.98 8.04
CA LEU A 257 3.12 -8.02 8.59
C LEU A 257 1.83 -7.35 9.06
N VAL A 258 0.69 -7.97 8.78
CA VAL A 258 -0.63 -7.42 9.08
C VAL A 258 -1.47 -8.49 9.76
N LYS A 259 -2.25 -8.09 10.76
CA LYS A 259 -3.13 -9.02 11.47
C LYS A 259 -4.55 -8.92 10.91
N VAL A 260 -5.03 -10.01 10.33
CA VAL A 260 -6.34 -10.12 9.70
C VAL A 260 -7.10 -11.27 10.33
N ASP A 261 -8.28 -11.00 10.86
CA ASP A 261 -9.12 -12.00 11.55
C ASP A 261 -8.37 -12.75 12.66
N GLY A 262 -7.50 -12.03 13.37
CA GLY A 262 -6.71 -12.54 14.50
C GLY A 262 -5.41 -13.25 14.14
N GLU A 263 -5.15 -13.52 12.86
CA GLU A 263 -3.96 -14.21 12.36
C GLU A 263 -3.00 -13.23 11.66
N TRP A 264 -1.69 -13.47 11.75
CA TRP A 264 -0.67 -12.66 11.08
C TRP A 264 -0.44 -13.14 9.65
N TYR A 265 -0.25 -12.19 8.73
CA TYR A 265 0.08 -12.44 7.33
C TYR A 265 1.10 -11.44 6.81
N HIS A 266 1.90 -11.85 5.84
CA HIS A 266 2.78 -10.96 5.10
C HIS A 266 1.99 -10.19 4.03
N LEU A 267 2.33 -8.91 3.89
CA LEU A 267 1.87 -8.01 2.85
C LEU A 267 3.08 -7.28 2.27
N ASP A 268 3.38 -7.53 1.00
CA ASP A 268 4.39 -6.79 0.25
C ASP A 268 3.74 -6.01 -0.88
N THR A 269 3.45 -4.74 -0.62
CA THR A 269 2.84 -3.83 -1.60
C THR A 269 3.76 -3.54 -2.78
N THR A 270 5.07 -3.62 -2.59
CA THR A 270 6.05 -3.40 -3.67
C THR A 270 6.09 -4.56 -4.65
N TRP A 271 6.07 -5.80 -4.17
CA TRP A 271 6.04 -6.98 -5.06
C TRP A 271 4.63 -7.34 -5.55
N ASN A 272 3.61 -6.64 -5.03
CA ASN A 272 2.26 -6.58 -5.59
C ASN A 272 2.11 -5.48 -6.66
N ASP A 273 3.10 -4.62 -6.84
CA ASP A 273 3.16 -3.62 -7.90
C ASP A 273 3.71 -4.23 -9.20
N PRO A 274 2.89 -4.39 -10.26
CA PRO A 274 3.30 -5.11 -11.46
C PRO A 274 4.28 -4.31 -12.32
N VAL A 275 5.50 -4.81 -12.52
CA VAL A 275 6.50 -4.20 -13.43
C VAL A 275 6.51 -4.91 -14.81
N PRO A 276 6.52 -4.18 -15.95
CA PRO A 276 6.36 -2.73 -16.07
C PRO A 276 4.95 -2.31 -15.66
N ASP A 277 4.85 -1.13 -15.04
CA ASP A 277 3.61 -0.59 -14.50
C ASP A 277 2.47 -0.64 -15.51
N ARG A 278 1.33 -1.16 -15.04
CA ARG A 278 0.11 -1.27 -15.82
C ARG A 278 -0.97 -0.50 -15.10
N GLU A 279 -1.46 0.56 -15.73
CA GLU A 279 -2.54 1.37 -15.17
C GLU A 279 -3.69 0.48 -14.69
N ASN A 280 -4.17 0.73 -13.47
CA ASN A 280 -5.29 0.06 -12.82
C ASN A 280 -5.13 -1.46 -12.63
N THR A 281 -3.92 -2.01 -12.70
CA THR A 281 -3.65 -3.44 -12.44
C THR A 281 -3.02 -3.62 -11.07
N VAL A 282 -3.52 -4.59 -10.30
CA VAL A 282 -2.97 -4.95 -8.99
C VAL A 282 -2.61 -6.42 -8.99
N SER A 283 -1.39 -6.76 -8.58
CA SER A 283 -1.03 -8.15 -8.28
C SER A 283 -1.36 -8.47 -6.82
N TYR A 284 -1.78 -9.70 -6.57
CA TYR A 284 -2.03 -10.22 -5.22
C TYR A 284 -1.07 -11.34 -4.83
N LYS A 285 0.07 -11.46 -5.54
CA LYS A 285 1.05 -12.53 -5.37
C LYS A 285 1.63 -12.60 -3.96
N TYR A 286 1.85 -11.44 -3.32
CA TYR A 286 2.36 -11.28 -1.95
C TYR A 286 1.31 -10.60 -1.04
N PHE A 287 0.03 -10.82 -1.34
CA PHE A 287 -1.08 -10.34 -0.53
C PHE A 287 -1.54 -11.41 0.45
N LEU A 288 -1.43 -11.13 1.75
CA LEU A 288 -1.85 -11.99 2.85
C LEU A 288 -1.28 -13.43 2.78
N ILE A 289 0.03 -13.55 2.51
CA ILE A 289 0.72 -14.84 2.43
C ILE A 289 1.35 -15.22 3.77
N ASN A 290 1.65 -16.50 3.96
CA ASN A 290 2.24 -17.00 5.20
C ASN A 290 3.77 -17.10 5.16
N ASP A 291 4.38 -17.37 6.31
CA ASP A 291 5.82 -17.63 6.47
C ASP A 291 6.36 -18.64 5.45
N ALA A 292 5.59 -19.69 5.17
CA ALA A 292 6.02 -20.77 4.30
C ALA A 292 6.12 -20.34 2.84
N GLN A 293 5.25 -19.42 2.41
CA GLN A 293 5.27 -18.81 1.08
C GLN A 293 6.33 -17.69 1.01
N MET A 294 6.36 -16.80 2.01
CA MET A 294 7.25 -15.64 2.03
C MET A 294 8.73 -16.06 2.03
N LYS A 295 9.09 -17.10 2.79
CA LYS A 295 10.49 -17.59 2.89
C LYS A 295 11.06 -18.21 1.60
N LEU A 296 10.26 -18.34 0.54
CA LEU A 296 10.73 -18.90 -0.72
C LEU A 296 11.69 -17.95 -1.44
N ASP A 297 11.52 -16.64 -1.26
CA ASP A 297 12.29 -15.58 -1.89
C ASP A 297 12.63 -14.40 -0.96
N HIS A 298 12.12 -14.39 0.27
CA HIS A 298 12.47 -13.42 1.31
C HIS A 298 13.17 -14.08 2.52
N ALA A 299 14.04 -13.32 3.18
CA ALA A 299 14.66 -13.69 4.45
C ALA A 299 14.47 -12.57 5.49
N TRP A 300 14.15 -12.92 6.73
CA TRP A 300 14.04 -11.99 7.86
C TRP A 300 14.42 -12.70 9.16
N GLU A 301 14.76 -11.92 10.19
CA GLU A 301 15.00 -12.47 11.53
C GLU A 301 13.67 -12.79 12.20
N LYS A 302 13.30 -14.08 12.18
CA LYS A 302 11.99 -14.56 12.64
C LYS A 302 11.72 -14.22 14.09
N THR A 303 12.74 -14.19 14.96
CA THR A 303 12.52 -13.92 16.39
C THR A 303 12.05 -12.49 16.66
N ASN A 304 12.19 -11.58 15.71
CA ASN A 304 11.78 -10.19 15.86
C ASN A 304 10.29 -9.96 15.56
N TYR A 305 9.57 -10.96 15.02
CA TYR A 305 8.22 -10.79 14.50
C TYR A 305 7.29 -11.95 14.92
N PRO A 306 5.97 -11.72 14.96
CA PRO A 306 5.01 -12.79 15.19
C PRO A 306 5.00 -13.81 14.04
N GLU A 307 4.72 -15.07 14.36
CA GLU A 307 4.61 -16.12 13.34
C GLU A 307 3.38 -15.95 12.46
N SER A 308 3.54 -16.15 11.15
CA SER A 308 2.47 -16.14 10.16
C SER A 308 2.27 -17.55 9.58
N ASN A 309 1.28 -18.30 10.07
CA ASN A 309 1.09 -19.71 9.71
C ASN A 309 -0.19 -20.01 8.92
N SER A 310 -1.19 -19.14 9.01
CA SER A 310 -2.50 -19.36 8.38
C SER A 310 -2.43 -19.33 6.85
N ALA A 311 -3.16 -20.23 6.19
CA ALA A 311 -3.28 -20.28 4.73
C ALA A 311 -4.64 -19.77 4.21
N LYS A 312 -5.47 -19.15 5.07
CA LYS A 312 -6.86 -18.73 4.75
C LYS A 312 -6.96 -17.94 3.44
N TYR A 313 -6.03 -17.02 3.20
CA TYR A 313 -6.02 -16.13 2.03
C TYR A 313 -5.06 -16.56 0.92
N ALA A 314 -4.50 -17.78 0.98
CA ALA A 314 -3.53 -18.25 -0.01
C ALA A 314 -4.08 -18.30 -1.45
N PHE A 315 -5.41 -18.28 -1.63
CA PHE A 315 -6.07 -18.19 -2.93
C PHE A 315 -5.82 -16.84 -3.64
N MET A 316 -5.51 -15.77 -2.90
CA MET A 316 -5.36 -14.42 -3.45
C MET A 316 -4.27 -14.34 -4.53
N LYS A 317 -3.20 -15.15 -4.42
CA LYS A 317 -2.15 -15.23 -5.46
C LYS A 317 -2.66 -15.68 -6.84
N GLN A 318 -3.84 -16.30 -6.89
CA GLN A 318 -4.48 -16.79 -8.12
C GLN A 318 -5.44 -15.75 -8.72
N VAL A 319 -5.74 -14.68 -7.98
CA VAL A 319 -6.77 -13.70 -8.33
C VAL A 319 -6.23 -12.70 -9.35
N ASP A 320 -6.94 -12.58 -10.46
CA ASP A 320 -6.85 -11.47 -11.40
C ASP A 320 -8.25 -11.01 -11.80
N HIS A 321 -8.43 -9.73 -12.10
CA HIS A 321 -9.73 -9.06 -12.31
C HIS A 321 -10.83 -9.56 -11.34
N ALA A 322 -10.95 -8.93 -10.16
CA ALA A 322 -11.90 -9.38 -9.15
C ALA A 322 -13.13 -8.48 -9.04
N TYR A 323 -14.27 -9.07 -8.68
CA TYR A 323 -15.48 -8.38 -8.26
C TYR A 323 -16.03 -9.03 -6.99
N GLU A 324 -16.35 -8.23 -5.97
CA GLU A 324 -16.83 -8.71 -4.67
C GLU A 324 -18.33 -8.46 -4.53
N LEU A 325 -19.07 -9.48 -4.10
CA LEU A 325 -20.52 -9.42 -3.89
C LEU A 325 -20.96 -10.43 -2.82
N ASN A 326 -21.70 -9.96 -1.81
CA ASN A 326 -22.34 -10.80 -0.79
C ASN A 326 -21.38 -11.80 -0.10
N GLY A 327 -20.16 -11.37 0.23
CA GLY A 327 -19.15 -12.22 0.89
C GLY A 327 -18.43 -13.20 -0.03
N TYR A 328 -18.69 -13.14 -1.34
CA TYR A 328 -17.93 -13.85 -2.36
C TYR A 328 -17.06 -12.89 -3.15
N MET A 329 -15.90 -13.38 -3.58
CA MET A 329 -15.10 -12.74 -4.62
C MET A 329 -15.16 -13.58 -5.89
N TYR A 330 -15.57 -12.97 -6.99
CA TYR A 330 -15.56 -13.54 -8.33
C TYR A 330 -14.29 -13.06 -9.04
N TYR A 331 -13.52 -13.97 -9.59
CA TYR A 331 -12.20 -13.63 -10.11
C TYR A 331 -11.78 -14.51 -11.30
N SER A 332 -10.86 -13.99 -12.08
CA SER A 332 -10.16 -14.71 -13.14
C SER A 332 -9.02 -15.50 -12.50
N ASN A 333 -9.05 -16.82 -12.61
CA ASN A 333 -8.05 -17.66 -11.98
C ASN A 333 -6.79 -17.78 -12.85
N LEU A 334 -5.69 -17.14 -12.43
CA LEU A 334 -4.40 -17.15 -13.13
C LEU A 334 -3.79 -18.55 -13.27
N GLU A 335 -4.05 -19.46 -12.32
CA GLU A 335 -3.54 -20.83 -12.35
C GLU A 335 -4.38 -21.76 -13.25
N ASP A 336 -5.58 -21.33 -13.64
CA ASP A 336 -6.50 -22.07 -14.50
C ASP A 336 -6.91 -21.23 -15.73
N ASN A 337 -5.92 -20.71 -16.45
CA ASN A 337 -6.08 -20.01 -17.74
C ASN A 337 -7.09 -18.83 -17.75
N ASN A 338 -7.23 -18.12 -16.63
CA ASN A 338 -8.20 -17.02 -16.42
C ASN A 338 -9.67 -17.45 -16.44
N ILE A 339 -9.95 -18.72 -16.14
CA ILE A 339 -11.32 -19.20 -15.97
C ILE A 339 -11.99 -18.47 -14.79
N LEU A 340 -13.29 -18.19 -14.91
CA LEU A 340 -14.05 -17.52 -13.84
C LEU A 340 -14.28 -18.46 -12.66
N TYR A 341 -13.77 -18.05 -11.50
CA TYR A 341 -13.98 -18.71 -10.21
C TYR A 341 -14.73 -17.77 -9.27
N ARG A 342 -15.30 -18.34 -8.21
CA ARG A 342 -15.71 -17.61 -7.02
C ARG A 342 -15.10 -18.24 -5.78
N VAL A 343 -14.84 -17.42 -4.77
CA VAL A 343 -14.35 -17.85 -3.46
C VAL A 343 -15.23 -17.26 -2.37
N ASP A 344 -15.61 -18.08 -1.41
CA ASP A 344 -16.24 -17.61 -0.17
C ASP A 344 -15.17 -17.01 0.74
N LEU A 345 -15.23 -15.71 0.99
CA LEU A 345 -14.23 -14.97 1.76
C LEU A 345 -14.17 -15.40 3.24
N ASN A 346 -15.21 -16.06 3.75
CA ASN A 346 -15.21 -16.59 5.11
C ASN A 346 -14.42 -17.89 5.22
N THR A 347 -14.57 -18.77 4.23
CA THR A 347 -14.01 -20.13 4.25
C THR A 347 -12.73 -20.29 3.44
N GLY A 348 -12.46 -19.38 2.49
CA GLY A 348 -11.36 -19.48 1.53
C GLY A 348 -11.56 -20.59 0.48
N VAL A 349 -12.76 -21.18 0.40
CA VAL A 349 -13.06 -22.26 -0.54
C VAL A 349 -13.43 -21.65 -1.90
N SER A 350 -12.62 -21.95 -2.92
CA SER A 350 -12.86 -21.55 -4.30
C SER A 350 -13.57 -22.65 -5.10
N GLU A 351 -14.44 -22.25 -6.02
CA GLU A 351 -15.06 -23.12 -7.01
C GLU A 351 -15.17 -22.43 -8.38
N ARG A 352 -15.18 -23.24 -9.43
CA ARG A 352 -15.33 -22.77 -10.81
C ARG A 352 -16.80 -22.33 -11.04
N VAL A 353 -17.00 -21.15 -11.63
CA VAL A 353 -18.34 -20.62 -11.97
C VAL A 353 -18.75 -21.02 -13.38
N THR A 354 -17.81 -21.02 -14.33
CA THR A 354 -18.00 -21.42 -15.73
C THR A 354 -16.68 -21.91 -16.33
N ASP A 355 -16.71 -22.51 -17.52
CA ASP A 355 -15.53 -22.84 -18.33
C ASP A 355 -15.09 -21.66 -19.25
N SER A 356 -15.74 -20.49 -19.10
CA SER A 356 -15.35 -19.27 -19.80
C SER A 356 -14.20 -18.55 -19.11
N ARG A 357 -13.26 -18.06 -19.93
CA ARG A 357 -12.17 -17.19 -19.51
C ARG A 357 -12.73 -15.78 -19.34
N ALA A 358 -12.75 -15.28 -18.11
CA ALA A 358 -13.31 -13.98 -17.78
C ALA A 358 -12.21 -12.98 -17.49
N GLN A 359 -12.40 -11.73 -17.89
CA GLN A 359 -11.59 -10.57 -17.50
C GLN A 359 -12.51 -9.35 -17.34
N TYR A 360 -12.04 -8.32 -16.65
CA TYR A 360 -12.81 -7.09 -16.40
C TYR A 360 -14.19 -7.39 -15.77
N ILE A 361 -14.20 -8.15 -14.69
CA ILE A 361 -15.44 -8.65 -14.08
C ILE A 361 -16.10 -7.53 -13.26
N VAL A 362 -17.41 -7.33 -13.44
CA VAL A 362 -18.26 -6.43 -12.66
C VAL A 362 -19.62 -7.08 -12.42
N GLY A 363 -20.42 -6.60 -11.46
CA GLY A 363 -21.74 -7.18 -11.19
C GLY A 363 -22.83 -6.18 -10.83
N TYR A 364 -24.07 -6.60 -11.05
CA TYR A 364 -25.29 -5.85 -10.74
C TYR A 364 -26.43 -6.81 -10.41
N GLY A 365 -26.99 -6.70 -9.21
CA GLY A 365 -27.93 -7.68 -8.69
C GLY A 365 -27.32 -9.08 -8.66
N ASP A 366 -28.02 -10.06 -9.24
CA ASP A 366 -27.56 -11.45 -9.33
C ASP A 366 -26.79 -11.77 -10.63
N TRP A 367 -26.33 -10.76 -11.35
CA TRP A 367 -25.59 -10.90 -12.60
C TRP A 367 -24.14 -10.45 -12.47
N LEU A 368 -23.26 -11.19 -13.11
CA LEU A 368 -21.90 -10.79 -13.42
C LEU A 368 -21.82 -10.46 -14.91
N TYR A 369 -20.99 -9.48 -15.24
CA TYR A 369 -20.65 -9.05 -16.60
C TYR A 369 -19.14 -9.09 -16.73
N PHE A 370 -18.65 -9.60 -17.86
CA PHE A 370 -17.23 -9.78 -18.08
C PHE A 370 -16.88 -9.81 -19.57
N SER A 371 -15.62 -9.54 -19.88
CA SER A 371 -15.04 -9.78 -21.19
C SER A 371 -14.69 -11.27 -21.31
N ASN A 372 -15.35 -11.99 -22.22
CA ASN A 372 -15.20 -13.43 -22.39
C ASN A 372 -14.10 -13.75 -23.42
N TYR A 373 -12.90 -14.05 -22.92
CA TYR A 373 -11.73 -14.38 -23.72
C TYR A 373 -11.74 -15.81 -24.29
N SER A 374 -12.72 -16.65 -23.93
CA SER A 374 -12.99 -17.90 -24.65
C SER A 374 -13.70 -17.63 -25.99
N ASN A 375 -14.41 -16.51 -26.09
CA ASN A 375 -15.24 -16.14 -27.24
C ASN A 375 -14.78 -14.82 -27.89
N GLY A 376 -13.48 -14.54 -27.97
CA GLY A 376 -12.98 -13.33 -28.66
C GLY A 376 -13.15 -12.03 -27.89
N ALA A 377 -13.12 -12.09 -26.55
CA ALA A 377 -13.25 -10.95 -25.63
C ALA A 377 -14.61 -10.24 -25.73
N TYR A 378 -15.67 -10.99 -26.06
CA TYR A 378 -17.03 -10.47 -26.16
C TYR A 378 -17.63 -10.16 -24.80
N LEU A 379 -18.50 -9.15 -24.72
CA LEU A 379 -19.25 -8.87 -23.50
C LEU A 379 -20.21 -10.02 -23.24
N SER A 380 -20.06 -10.68 -22.11
CA SER A 380 -20.94 -11.75 -21.65
C SER A 380 -21.49 -11.44 -20.28
N LYS A 381 -22.64 -12.04 -19.96
CA LYS A 381 -23.21 -12.06 -18.61
C LYS A 381 -23.47 -13.48 -18.15
N ILE A 382 -23.43 -13.69 -16.85
CA ILE A 382 -23.74 -14.96 -16.20
C ILE A 382 -24.37 -14.70 -14.82
N ARG A 383 -25.22 -15.60 -14.33
CA ARG A 383 -25.69 -15.53 -12.95
C ARG A 383 -24.55 -15.79 -11.97
N THR A 384 -24.66 -15.23 -10.78
CA THR A 384 -23.70 -15.42 -9.69
C THR A 384 -23.55 -16.89 -9.25
N ASP A 385 -24.52 -17.74 -9.57
CA ASP A 385 -24.48 -19.20 -9.36
C ASP A 385 -23.91 -20.01 -10.55
N GLY A 386 -23.48 -19.33 -11.62
CA GLY A 386 -22.92 -19.96 -12.82
C GLY A 386 -23.95 -20.35 -13.88
N THR A 387 -25.25 -20.07 -13.66
CA THR A 387 -26.30 -20.37 -14.65
C THR A 387 -26.52 -19.23 -15.64
N ASP A 388 -27.30 -19.50 -16.71
CA ASP A 388 -27.75 -18.53 -17.71
C ASP A 388 -26.65 -17.67 -18.36
N GLU A 389 -25.47 -18.27 -18.62
CA GLU A 389 -24.41 -17.58 -19.37
C GLU A 389 -24.88 -17.23 -20.79
N SER A 390 -24.72 -15.96 -21.19
CA SER A 390 -25.07 -15.48 -22.53
C SER A 390 -24.17 -14.32 -22.98
N THR A 391 -23.90 -14.25 -24.28
CA THR A 391 -23.19 -13.13 -24.90
C THR A 391 -24.15 -11.98 -25.16
N LEU A 392 -23.76 -10.76 -24.76
CA LEU A 392 -24.52 -9.52 -24.95
C LEU A 392 -24.01 -8.68 -26.11
N TYR A 393 -22.69 -8.71 -26.39
CA TYR A 393 -22.09 -7.89 -27.43
C TYR A 393 -20.88 -8.59 -28.05
N GLN A 394 -20.92 -8.80 -29.38
CA GLN A 394 -19.94 -9.62 -30.13
C GLN A 394 -18.77 -8.82 -30.71
N THR A 395 -18.29 -7.83 -29.95
CA THR A 395 -17.07 -7.08 -30.23
C THR A 395 -16.18 -7.16 -28.99
N GLU A 396 -14.87 -7.10 -29.18
CA GLU A 396 -13.92 -7.01 -28.08
C GLU A 396 -14.31 -5.88 -27.11
N VAL A 397 -14.43 -6.21 -25.83
CA VAL A 397 -14.68 -5.26 -24.75
C VAL A 397 -13.59 -5.30 -23.69
N LYS A 398 -13.26 -4.14 -23.13
CA LYS A 398 -12.27 -3.94 -22.06
C LYS A 398 -12.78 -2.94 -21.03
N ASN A 399 -12.14 -2.92 -19.85
CA ASN A 399 -12.33 -1.89 -18.83
C ASN A 399 -13.81 -1.66 -18.48
N LEU A 400 -14.50 -2.74 -18.10
CA LEU A 400 -15.90 -2.68 -17.69
C LEU A 400 -16.00 -1.98 -16.33
N PHE A 401 -17.02 -1.12 -16.17
CA PHE A 401 -17.39 -0.52 -14.89
C PHE A 401 -18.88 -0.21 -14.85
N ILE A 402 -19.45 -0.09 -13.65
CA ILE A 402 -20.88 0.17 -13.46
C ILE A 402 -21.07 1.47 -12.70
N GLU A 403 -21.92 2.34 -13.23
CA GLU A 403 -22.29 3.62 -12.63
C GLU A 403 -23.77 3.90 -12.94
N ASP A 404 -24.53 4.35 -11.94
CA ASP A 404 -25.95 4.72 -12.07
C ASP A 404 -26.84 3.69 -12.80
N ALA A 405 -26.60 2.39 -12.53
CA ALA A 405 -27.27 1.26 -13.19
C ALA A 405 -27.02 1.16 -14.71
N TYR A 406 -25.92 1.72 -15.19
CA TYR A 406 -25.37 1.49 -16.53
C TYR A 406 -24.07 0.71 -16.42
N LEU A 407 -23.90 -0.24 -17.34
CA LEU A 407 -22.62 -0.88 -17.60
C LEU A 407 -21.90 -0.12 -18.70
N TYR A 408 -20.72 0.40 -18.37
CA TYR A 408 -19.79 1.05 -19.28
C TYR A 408 -18.67 0.11 -19.67
N PHE A 409 -18.20 0.20 -20.91
CA PHE A 409 -17.13 -0.64 -21.43
C PHE A 409 -16.47 -0.03 -22.67
N PHE A 410 -15.18 -0.30 -22.84
CA PHE A 410 -14.41 0.18 -23.99
C PHE A 410 -14.42 -0.84 -25.11
N THR A 411 -14.59 -0.35 -26.32
CA THR A 411 -14.51 -1.11 -27.58
C THR A 411 -13.43 -0.49 -28.47
N PRO A 412 -13.01 -1.13 -29.58
CA PRO A 412 -12.18 -0.49 -30.59
C PRO A 412 -12.76 0.84 -31.13
N ASP A 413 -14.08 0.98 -31.10
CA ASP A 413 -14.82 2.18 -31.55
C ASP A 413 -15.05 3.21 -30.42
N GLY A 414 -14.41 3.05 -29.27
CA GLY A 414 -14.53 3.94 -28.11
C GLY A 414 -15.43 3.41 -26.98
N LEU A 415 -15.74 4.30 -26.05
CA LEU A 415 -16.54 4.00 -24.85
C LEU A 415 -18.02 3.83 -25.19
N LYS A 416 -18.60 2.72 -24.75
CA LYS A 416 -20.02 2.40 -24.87
C LYS A 416 -20.63 2.21 -23.49
N LYS A 417 -21.96 2.33 -23.41
CA LYS A 417 -22.74 2.01 -22.21
C LYS A 417 -24.02 1.24 -22.55
N MET A 418 -24.54 0.50 -21.59
CA MET A 418 -25.78 -0.26 -21.69
C MET A 418 -26.54 -0.17 -20.37
N ALA A 419 -27.85 0.06 -20.42
CA ALA A 419 -28.67 0.04 -19.21
C ALA A 419 -28.75 -1.38 -18.63
N LEU A 420 -28.60 -1.48 -17.31
CA LEU A 420 -28.77 -2.73 -16.57
C LEU A 420 -30.23 -2.89 -16.16
N GLN A 421 -30.75 -4.12 -16.23
CA GLN A 421 -32.13 -4.48 -15.90
C GLN A 421 -32.19 -5.46 -14.74
#